data_AF-A0A845YA07-F1
#
_entry.id   AF-A0A845YA07-F1
#
_cell.length_a   1.000
_cell.length_b   1.000
_cell.length_c   1.000
_cell.angle_alpha   90.00
_cell.angle_beta   90.00
_cell.angle_gamma   90.00
#
_symmetry.space_group_name_H-M   'P 1'
#
loop_
_entity.id
_entity.type
_entity.pdbx_description
1 polymer ?
#
loop_
_entity_poly.entity_id
_entity_poly.type
_entity_poly.pdbx_seq_one_letter_code
_entity_poly.pdbx_strand_id
1 'polypeptide(L)'
;MVLEQQEEKTIHILEKFVPELKERQKASTPQLVIQQVLYWTDCHPSLIQTLCQLILQSESPINPNEEKGYVAQLVQQYLIKNWQTQKAAEPLQKIHAQLSNNQNCDPFWLLLSYKQVLQTEDLTSNSSTEQQELLRLGLVIKRQERLRVYNRIYQEVFNSTWLDRTLDSLRPYAREISAWLASDCQDASQLLRGEALTEALNWTKSQDNLNSQEDKFLIASQVFNLRGP
;
A
#
# COMPACT_ATOMS: atom_id res chain seq x y z
N MET A 1 -2.33 23.05 3.10
CA MET A 1 -3.65 22.97 2.45
C MET A 1 -4.29 21.57 2.46
N VAL A 2 -3.71 20.53 1.84
CA VAL A 2 -4.35 19.18 1.83
C VAL A 2 -4.33 18.51 3.22
N LEU A 3 -3.21 18.59 3.95
CA LEU A 3 -3.09 18.05 5.31
C LEU A 3 -4.01 18.78 6.30
N GLU A 4 -4.05 20.12 6.24
CA GLU A 4 -4.94 20.94 7.09
C GLU A 4 -6.43 20.60 6.86
N GLN A 5 -6.84 20.41 5.61
CA GLN A 5 -8.21 19.97 5.29
C GLN A 5 -8.52 18.54 5.77
N GLN A 6 -7.52 17.66 5.86
CA GLN A 6 -7.69 16.32 6.41
C GLN A 6 -7.77 16.34 7.94
N GLU A 7 -7.01 17.22 8.59
CA GLU A 7 -7.06 17.43 10.04
C GLU A 7 -8.41 17.98 10.49
N GLU A 8 -8.95 18.99 9.81
CA GLU A 8 -10.29 19.53 10.09
C GLU A 8 -11.39 18.46 9.95
N LYS A 9 -11.33 17.66 8.88
CA LYS A 9 -12.27 16.54 8.69
C LYS A 9 -12.16 15.51 9.80
N THR A 10 -10.94 15.20 10.22
CA THR A 10 -10.68 14.23 11.29
C THR A 10 -11.25 14.71 12.62
N ILE A 11 -11.02 15.98 12.97
CA ILE A 11 -11.55 16.60 14.19
C ILE A 11 -13.08 16.51 14.18
N HIS A 12 -13.73 16.93 13.08
CA HIS A 12 -15.18 16.90 12.95
C HIS A 12 -15.79 15.49 13.08
N ILE A 13 -15.11 14.47 12.57
CA ILE A 13 -15.56 13.07 12.73
C ILE A 13 -15.48 12.65 14.21
N LEU A 14 -14.36 12.95 14.88
CA LEU A 14 -14.15 12.57 16.27
C LEU A 14 -15.07 13.33 17.24
N GLU A 15 -15.34 14.62 16.98
CA GLU A 15 -16.28 15.43 17.77
C GLU A 15 -17.68 14.84 17.83
N LYS A 16 -18.12 14.16 16.76
CA LYS A 16 -19.40 13.43 16.72
C LYS A 16 -19.30 12.04 17.34
N PHE A 17 -18.18 11.36 17.13
CA PHE A 17 -17.98 9.99 17.60
C PHE A 17 -17.87 9.90 19.13
N VAL A 18 -17.18 10.83 19.79
CA VAL A 18 -16.96 10.76 21.25
C VAL A 18 -18.27 10.82 22.06
N PRO A 19 -19.21 11.74 21.78
CA PRO A 19 -20.53 11.74 22.41
C PRO A 19 -21.29 10.43 22.18
N GLU A 20 -21.33 9.92 20.94
CA GLU A 20 -22.04 8.68 20.62
C GLU A 20 -21.49 7.45 21.38
N LEU A 21 -20.16 7.37 21.55
CA LEU A 21 -19.55 6.31 22.36
C LEU A 21 -20.04 6.36 23.83
N LYS A 22 -20.17 7.56 24.39
CA LYS A 22 -20.60 7.77 25.78
C LYS A 22 -22.09 7.48 25.94
N GLU A 23 -22.92 8.04 25.07
CA GLU A 23 -24.38 7.88 25.10
C GLU A 23 -24.81 6.43 24.96
N ARG A 24 -24.14 5.67 24.08
CA ARG A 24 -24.41 4.23 23.88
C ARG A 24 -23.70 3.33 24.88
N GLN A 25 -22.98 3.90 25.86
CA GLN A 25 -22.16 3.17 26.83
C GLN A 25 -21.25 2.11 26.18
N LYS A 26 -20.68 2.46 25.02
CA LYS A 26 -19.94 1.51 24.19
C LYS A 26 -18.57 1.15 24.74
N ALA A 27 -17.97 2.00 25.55
CA ALA A 27 -16.70 1.72 26.21
C ALA A 27 -16.63 2.48 27.53
N SER A 28 -16.04 1.84 28.55
CA SER A 28 -15.76 2.50 29.84
C SER A 28 -14.69 3.58 29.71
N THR A 29 -13.79 3.47 28.73
CA THR A 29 -12.75 4.48 28.45
C THR A 29 -12.72 4.85 26.96
N PRO A 30 -13.59 5.76 26.50
CA PRO A 30 -13.65 6.20 25.10
C PRO A 30 -12.31 6.69 24.52
N GLN A 31 -11.45 7.27 25.37
CA GLN A 31 -10.13 7.78 24.97
C GLN A 31 -9.21 6.66 24.47
N LEU A 32 -9.26 5.48 25.09
CA LEU A 32 -8.46 4.33 24.64
C LEU A 32 -8.98 3.82 23.30
N VAL A 33 -10.29 3.79 23.08
CA VAL A 33 -10.88 3.43 21.78
C VAL A 33 -10.39 4.38 20.69
N ILE A 34 -10.46 5.69 20.92
CA ILE A 34 -10.01 6.71 19.97
C ILE A 34 -8.51 6.55 19.68
N GLN A 35 -7.70 6.33 20.71
CA GLN A 35 -6.27 6.09 20.54
C GLN A 35 -6.00 4.88 19.63
N GLN A 36 -6.78 3.81 19.76
CA GLN A 36 -6.66 2.64 18.90
C GLN A 36 -7.16 2.89 17.48
N VAL A 37 -8.24 3.66 17.31
CA VAL A 37 -8.69 4.09 15.98
C VAL A 37 -7.57 4.87 15.28
N LEU A 38 -7.02 5.88 15.93
CA LEU A 38 -5.93 6.69 15.37
C LEU A 38 -4.67 5.88 15.13
N TYR A 39 -4.36 4.93 16.01
CA TYR A 39 -3.24 4.01 15.84
C TYR A 39 -3.37 3.23 14.51
N TRP A 40 -4.54 2.73 14.16
CA TRP A 40 -4.71 1.97 12.92
C TRP A 40 -4.78 2.86 11.68
N THR A 41 -5.40 4.03 11.77
CA THR A 41 -5.75 4.85 10.60
C THR A 41 -4.80 6.01 10.31
N ASP A 42 -3.91 6.36 11.26
CA ASP A 42 -3.01 7.53 11.21
C ASP A 42 -3.72 8.82 10.74
N CYS A 43 -4.89 9.11 11.32
CA CYS A 43 -5.72 10.27 10.96
C CYS A 43 -6.29 10.28 9.52
N HIS A 44 -6.33 9.14 8.82
CA HIS A 44 -6.98 9.08 7.50
C HIS A 44 -8.52 9.17 7.63
N PRO A 45 -9.19 10.24 7.14
CA PRO A 45 -10.60 10.53 7.46
C PRO A 45 -11.57 9.40 7.09
N SER A 46 -11.43 8.81 5.90
CA SER A 46 -12.33 7.73 5.46
C SER A 46 -12.21 6.47 6.33
N LEU A 47 -11.00 6.15 6.81
CA LEU A 47 -10.78 4.96 7.63
C LEU A 47 -11.25 5.21 9.06
N ILE A 48 -11.07 6.43 9.59
CA ILE A 48 -11.65 6.82 10.88
C ILE A 48 -13.17 6.69 10.82
N GLN A 49 -13.81 7.29 9.82
CA GLN A 49 -15.26 7.25 9.66
C GLN A 49 -15.77 5.80 9.62
N THR A 50 -15.13 4.94 8.84
CA THR A 50 -15.51 3.53 8.77
C THR A 50 -15.31 2.80 10.09
N LEU A 51 -14.16 2.95 10.75
CA LEU A 51 -13.88 2.23 11.99
C LEU A 51 -14.77 2.72 13.15
N CYS A 52 -15.03 4.02 13.23
CA CYS A 52 -16.02 4.59 14.14
C CYS A 52 -17.41 4.00 13.91
N GLN A 53 -17.86 3.89 12.65
CA GLN A 53 -19.15 3.26 12.31
C GLN A 53 -19.19 1.79 12.71
N LEU A 54 -18.14 1.01 12.42
CA LEU A 54 -18.05 -0.40 12.81
C LEU A 54 -18.15 -0.58 14.33
N ILE A 55 -17.49 0.28 15.09
CA ILE A 55 -17.56 0.26 16.56
C ILE A 55 -18.97 0.57 17.05
N LEU A 56 -19.64 1.60 16.50
CA LEU A 56 -21.00 1.97 16.93
C LEU A 56 -22.07 0.96 16.51
N GLN A 57 -21.86 0.24 15.40
CA GLN A 57 -22.77 -0.79 14.88
C GLN A 57 -22.61 -2.15 15.55
N SER A 58 -21.51 -2.38 16.25
CA SER A 58 -21.33 -3.59 17.04
C SER A 58 -22.42 -3.73 18.10
N GLU A 59 -22.80 -4.95 18.47
CA GLU A 59 -23.87 -5.16 19.45
C GLU A 59 -23.35 -5.04 20.89
N SER A 60 -22.18 -5.63 21.18
CA SER A 60 -21.62 -5.67 22.53
C SER A 60 -20.87 -4.39 22.91
N PRO A 61 -20.88 -3.98 24.18
CA PRO A 61 -19.96 -2.97 24.69
C PRO A 61 -18.54 -3.52 24.72
N ILE A 62 -17.56 -2.62 24.68
CA ILE A 62 -16.14 -2.91 24.79
C ILE A 62 -15.80 -3.01 26.27
N ASN A 63 -15.29 -4.18 26.69
CA ASN A 63 -14.90 -4.38 28.08
C ASN A 63 -13.65 -3.53 28.43
N PRO A 64 -13.53 -3.08 29.69
CA PRO A 64 -12.34 -2.36 30.15
C PRO A 64 -11.07 -3.18 29.90
N ASN A 65 -10.02 -2.52 29.38
CA ASN A 65 -8.72 -3.11 29.04
C ASN A 65 -8.72 -4.03 27.80
N GLU A 66 -9.86 -4.18 27.10
CA GLU A 66 -9.95 -4.95 25.86
C GLU A 66 -10.00 -4.05 24.61
N GLU A 67 -9.97 -2.72 24.76
CA GLU A 67 -10.14 -1.76 23.66
C GLU A 67 -9.15 -2.00 22.50
N LYS A 68 -7.89 -2.28 22.83
CA LYS A 68 -6.84 -2.61 21.86
C LYS A 68 -7.16 -3.87 21.07
N GLY A 69 -7.50 -4.96 21.78
CA GLY A 69 -7.80 -6.24 21.15
C GLY A 69 -9.07 -6.15 20.30
N TYR A 70 -10.08 -5.48 20.82
CA TYR A 70 -11.37 -5.28 20.16
C TYR A 70 -11.24 -4.50 18.84
N VAL A 71 -10.58 -3.34 18.86
CA VAL A 71 -10.39 -2.53 17.65
C VAL A 71 -9.52 -3.28 16.64
N ALA A 72 -8.45 -3.94 17.10
CA ALA A 72 -7.61 -4.77 16.21
C ALA A 72 -8.42 -5.90 15.55
N GLN A 73 -9.32 -6.55 16.29
CA GLN A 73 -10.17 -7.61 15.74
C GLN A 73 -11.13 -7.07 14.66
N LEU A 74 -11.75 -5.90 14.88
CA LEU A 74 -12.61 -5.26 13.87
C LEU A 74 -11.82 -4.93 12.61
N VAL A 75 -10.64 -4.33 12.76
CA VAL A 75 -9.75 -4.01 11.62
C VAL A 75 -9.37 -5.28 10.87
N GLN A 76 -8.94 -6.33 11.59
CA GLN A 76 -8.57 -7.60 10.99
C GLN A 76 -9.74 -8.23 10.21
N GLN A 77 -10.93 -8.24 10.80
CA GLN A 77 -12.11 -8.88 10.19
C GLN A 77 -12.65 -8.11 8.98
N TYR A 78 -12.74 -6.78 9.08
CA TYR A 78 -13.48 -5.96 8.11
C TYR A 78 -12.60 -5.18 7.14
N LEU A 79 -11.33 -4.93 7.48
CA LEU A 79 -10.44 -4.08 6.69
C LEU A 79 -9.18 -4.81 6.20
N ILE A 80 -8.83 -5.98 6.75
CA ILE A 80 -7.63 -6.73 6.33
C ILE A 80 -7.98 -8.08 5.70
N LYS A 81 -8.72 -8.98 6.37
CA LYS A 81 -8.89 -10.36 5.88
C LYS A 81 -9.72 -10.46 4.60
N ASN A 82 -10.80 -9.68 4.50
CA ASN A 82 -11.77 -9.74 3.40
C ASN A 82 -11.96 -8.37 2.74
N TRP A 83 -10.89 -7.59 2.67
CA TRP A 83 -10.97 -6.20 2.21
C TRP A 83 -11.45 -6.07 0.76
N GLN A 84 -11.27 -7.11 -0.07
CA GLN A 84 -11.71 -7.09 -1.47
C GLN A 84 -13.23 -7.17 -1.65
N THR A 85 -13.98 -7.66 -0.66
CA THR A 85 -15.43 -7.88 -0.77
C THR A 85 -16.25 -7.11 0.25
N GLN A 86 -15.63 -6.67 1.34
CA GLN A 86 -16.34 -5.98 2.42
C GLN A 86 -16.65 -4.52 2.05
N LYS A 87 -17.90 -4.09 2.25
CA LYS A 87 -18.32 -2.70 2.01
C LYS A 87 -17.51 -1.68 2.85
N ALA A 88 -17.19 -2.02 4.09
CA ALA A 88 -16.33 -1.18 4.94
C ALA A 88 -14.93 -0.94 4.34
N ALA A 89 -14.45 -1.85 3.48
CA ALA A 89 -13.16 -1.74 2.83
C ALA A 89 -13.22 -1.08 1.43
N GLU A 90 -14.34 -0.44 1.05
CA GLU A 90 -14.47 0.31 -0.21
C GLU A 90 -13.31 1.31 -0.45
N PRO A 91 -12.79 2.07 0.55
CA PRO A 91 -11.62 2.92 0.34
C PRO A 91 -10.38 2.15 -0.13
N LEU A 92 -10.16 0.93 0.38
CA LEU A 92 -9.03 0.06 0.02
C LEU A 92 -9.22 -0.49 -1.40
N GLN A 93 -10.44 -0.93 -1.73
CA GLN A 93 -10.80 -1.40 -3.08
C GLN A 93 -10.58 -0.31 -4.12
N LYS A 94 -10.90 0.95 -3.80
CA LYS A 94 -10.66 2.09 -4.68
C LYS A 94 -9.17 2.30 -4.93
N ILE A 95 -8.35 2.32 -3.87
CA ILE A 95 -6.89 2.45 -4.01
C ILE A 95 -6.33 1.32 -4.88
N HIS A 96 -6.73 0.07 -4.60
CA HIS A 96 -6.33 -1.08 -5.41
C HIS A 96 -6.66 -0.92 -6.89
N ALA A 97 -7.90 -0.54 -7.21
CA ALA A 97 -8.33 -0.33 -8.58
C ALA A 97 -7.53 0.79 -9.28
N GLN A 98 -7.14 1.83 -8.54
CA GLN A 98 -6.32 2.94 -9.04
C GLN A 98 -4.84 2.58 -9.20
N LEU A 99 -4.33 1.63 -8.41
CA LEU A 99 -2.98 1.06 -8.61
C LEU A 99 -2.96 0.18 -9.87
N SER A 100 -3.94 -0.69 -10.05
CA SER A 100 -4.00 -1.61 -11.20
C SER A 100 -4.29 -0.91 -12.52
N ASN A 101 -5.18 0.09 -12.53
CA ASN A 101 -5.62 0.79 -13.75
C ASN A 101 -5.09 2.22 -13.77
N ASN A 102 -3.85 2.40 -13.33
CA ASN A 102 -3.26 3.74 -13.28
C ASN A 102 -3.06 4.30 -14.69
N GLN A 103 -3.48 5.55 -14.91
CA GLN A 103 -3.32 6.22 -16.20
C GLN A 103 -2.15 7.20 -16.22
N ASN A 104 -1.60 7.55 -15.06
CA ASN A 104 -0.54 8.55 -14.92
C ASN A 104 0.86 7.92 -15.02
N CYS A 105 0.99 6.64 -14.71
CA CYS A 105 2.22 5.86 -14.82
C CYS A 105 1.91 4.37 -15.01
N ASP A 106 2.90 3.62 -15.46
CA ASP A 106 2.76 2.17 -15.62
C ASP A 106 2.58 1.50 -14.23
N PRO A 107 1.56 0.64 -14.05
CA PRO A 107 1.28 -0.02 -12.78
C PRO A 107 2.44 -0.82 -12.18
N PHE A 108 3.29 -1.44 -13.01
CA PHE A 108 4.44 -2.21 -12.52
C PHE A 108 5.45 -1.29 -11.84
N TRP A 109 5.78 -0.16 -12.47
CA TRP A 109 6.72 0.82 -11.92
C TRP A 109 6.16 1.55 -10.70
N LEU A 110 4.86 1.84 -10.70
CA LEU A 110 4.17 2.39 -9.54
C LEU A 110 4.27 1.47 -8.31
N LEU A 111 4.01 0.17 -8.51
CA LEU A 111 4.07 -0.83 -7.44
C LEU A 111 5.50 -1.10 -6.99
N LEU A 112 6.48 -1.07 -7.89
CA LEU A 112 7.89 -1.19 -7.52
C LEU A 112 8.36 0.00 -6.69
N SER A 113 7.93 1.22 -7.03
CA SER A 113 8.17 2.42 -6.22
C SER A 113 7.53 2.30 -4.83
N TYR A 114 6.31 1.77 -4.75
CA TYR A 114 5.66 1.51 -3.46
C TYR A 114 6.40 0.45 -2.64
N LYS A 115 6.91 -0.62 -3.28
CA LYS A 115 7.73 -1.65 -2.62
C LYS A 115 8.97 -1.05 -1.97
N GLN A 116 9.63 -0.08 -2.63
CA GLN A 116 10.77 0.64 -2.04
C GLN A 116 10.38 1.43 -0.78
N VAL A 117 9.23 2.12 -0.81
CA VAL A 117 8.70 2.85 0.38
C VAL A 117 8.35 1.89 1.51
N LEU A 118 7.80 0.71 1.19
CA LEU A 118 7.43 -0.29 2.20
C LEU A 118 8.67 -0.90 2.88
N GLN A 119 9.77 -1.09 2.13
CA GLN A 119 11.00 -1.71 2.63
C GLN A 119 11.97 -0.73 3.29
N THR A 120 11.88 0.56 2.96
CA THR A 120 12.83 1.58 3.40
C THR A 120 12.13 2.62 4.27
N GLU A 121 12.39 2.62 5.57
CA GLU A 121 11.79 3.58 6.51
C GLU A 121 12.13 5.05 6.22
N ASP A 122 13.25 5.27 5.50
CA ASP A 122 13.87 6.57 5.24
C ASP A 122 14.09 6.86 3.75
N LEU A 123 13.16 6.44 2.88
CA LEU A 123 13.25 6.76 1.46
C LEU A 123 13.09 8.27 1.23
N THR A 124 14.17 8.92 0.78
CA THR A 124 14.14 10.32 0.37
C THR A 124 13.26 10.48 -0.86
N SER A 125 12.32 11.44 -0.81
CA SER A 125 11.46 11.73 -1.95
C SER A 125 12.30 12.28 -3.12
N ASN A 126 12.23 11.62 -4.28
CA ASN A 126 12.92 12.03 -5.51
C ASN A 126 11.97 12.71 -6.51
N SER A 127 10.69 12.87 -6.14
CA SER A 127 9.64 13.50 -6.96
C SER A 127 9.43 12.86 -8.33
N SER A 128 9.78 11.58 -8.49
CA SER A 128 9.42 10.77 -9.65
C SER A 128 7.89 10.73 -9.85
N THR A 129 7.46 10.50 -11.08
CA THR A 129 6.04 10.37 -11.45
C THR A 129 5.33 9.35 -10.58
N GLU A 130 5.97 8.20 -10.32
CA GLU A 130 5.44 7.13 -9.49
C GLU A 130 5.26 7.60 -8.04
N GLN A 131 6.26 8.28 -7.45
CA GLN A 131 6.15 8.79 -6.08
C GLN A 131 5.08 9.88 -5.94
N GLN A 132 4.97 10.77 -6.92
CA GLN A 132 3.91 11.78 -6.97
C GLN A 132 2.54 11.14 -7.08
N GLU A 133 2.42 10.07 -7.87
CA GLU A 133 1.19 9.32 -8.02
C GLU A 133 0.81 8.58 -6.73
N LEU A 134 1.76 7.94 -6.03
CA LEU A 134 1.50 7.31 -4.73
C LEU A 134 1.01 8.33 -3.68
N LEU A 135 1.57 9.54 -3.68
CA LEU A 135 1.12 10.64 -2.82
C LEU A 135 -0.30 11.10 -3.19
N ARG A 136 -0.59 11.21 -4.50
CA ARG A 136 -1.91 11.60 -5.02
C ARG A 136 -2.99 10.57 -4.66
N LEU A 137 -2.66 9.28 -4.72
CA LEU A 137 -3.53 8.19 -4.29
C LEU A 137 -3.72 8.14 -2.78
N GLY A 138 -2.89 8.85 -2.02
CA GLY A 138 -2.90 8.82 -0.56
C GLY A 138 -2.46 7.48 0.01
N LEU A 139 -1.74 6.65 -0.75
CA LEU A 139 -1.18 5.39 -0.23
C LEU A 139 0.05 5.66 0.63
N VAL A 140 0.82 6.69 0.27
CA VAL A 140 1.99 7.18 1.00
C VAL A 140 1.81 8.65 1.36
N ILE A 141 2.56 9.10 2.36
CA ILE A 141 2.66 10.50 2.77
C ILE A 141 4.12 10.92 2.81
N LYS A 142 4.34 12.24 2.70
CA LYS A 142 5.64 12.86 2.85
C LYS A 142 5.73 13.54 4.22
N ARG A 143 6.65 13.10 5.07
CA ARG A 143 6.98 13.74 6.36
C ARG A 143 8.48 14.03 6.40
N GLN A 144 8.85 15.28 6.65
CA GLN A 144 10.27 15.70 6.72
C GLN A 144 11.08 15.22 5.50
N GLU A 145 10.56 15.45 4.29
CA GLU A 145 11.16 15.01 3.01
C GLU A 145 11.26 13.49 2.77
N ARG A 146 10.74 12.67 3.68
CA ARG A 146 10.75 11.20 3.58
C ARG A 146 9.36 10.65 3.27
N LEU A 147 9.33 9.62 2.43
CA LEU A 147 8.11 8.90 2.10
C LEU A 147 7.86 7.77 3.07
N ARG A 148 6.61 7.61 3.50
CA ARG A 148 6.15 6.51 4.35
C ARG A 148 4.76 6.08 3.92
N VAL A 149 4.46 4.79 4.08
CA VAL A 149 3.08 4.30 3.91
C VAL A 149 2.19 5.03 4.91
N TYR A 150 1.02 5.52 4.46
CA TYR A 150 0.22 6.44 5.25
C TYR A 150 -0.25 5.81 6.58
N ASN A 151 -0.81 4.61 6.55
CA ASN A 151 -1.34 3.98 7.76
C ASN A 151 -1.07 2.48 7.81
N ARG A 152 -1.27 1.91 9.00
CA ARG A 152 -1.02 0.49 9.28
C ARG A 152 -1.94 -0.42 8.50
N ILE A 153 -3.20 -0.03 8.28
CA ILE A 153 -4.14 -0.82 7.47
C ILE A 153 -3.61 -0.97 6.04
N TYR A 154 -3.09 0.10 5.44
CA TYR A 154 -2.48 0.03 4.11
C TYR A 154 -1.23 -0.86 4.09
N GLN A 155 -0.38 -0.78 5.12
CA GLN A 155 0.79 -1.66 5.25
C GLN A 155 0.41 -3.14 5.36
N GLU A 156 -0.65 -3.47 6.09
CA GLU A 156 -1.13 -4.84 6.28
C GLU A 156 -1.83 -5.39 5.04
N VAL A 157 -2.57 -4.55 4.32
CA VAL A 157 -3.32 -4.93 3.12
C VAL A 157 -2.43 -5.01 1.89
N PHE A 158 -1.67 -3.95 1.61
CA PHE A 158 -0.75 -3.85 0.49
C PHE A 158 0.67 -4.26 0.93
N ASN A 159 0.76 -5.37 1.66
CA ASN A 159 2.02 -5.86 2.21
C ASN A 159 2.94 -6.47 1.12
N SER A 160 4.15 -6.87 1.52
CA SER A 160 5.13 -7.47 0.61
C SER A 160 4.62 -8.74 -0.10
N THR A 161 3.82 -9.58 0.59
CA THR A 161 3.27 -10.79 -0.02
C THR A 161 2.25 -10.47 -1.11
N TRP A 162 1.40 -9.46 -0.88
CA TRP A 162 0.48 -8.97 -1.90
C TRP A 162 1.25 -8.37 -3.07
N LEU A 163 2.24 -7.52 -2.79
CA LEU A 163 3.08 -6.87 -3.80
C LEU A 163 3.79 -7.87 -4.71
N ASP A 164 4.44 -8.89 -4.14
CA ASP A 164 5.16 -9.89 -4.93
C ASP A 164 4.22 -10.62 -5.88
N ARG A 165 3.04 -11.05 -5.40
CA ARG A 165 2.02 -11.69 -6.25
C ARG A 165 1.50 -10.78 -7.36
N THR A 166 1.26 -9.51 -7.04
CA THR A 166 0.76 -8.54 -8.02
C THR A 166 1.82 -8.22 -9.07
N LEU A 167 3.08 -8.01 -8.67
CA LEU A 167 4.19 -7.78 -9.60
C LEU A 167 4.43 -8.99 -10.51
N ASP A 168 4.43 -10.21 -9.96
CA ASP A 168 4.57 -11.46 -10.71
C ASP A 168 3.46 -11.61 -11.77
N SER A 169 2.25 -11.11 -11.49
CA SER A 169 1.15 -11.14 -12.46
C SER A 169 1.28 -10.11 -13.59
N LEU A 170 2.09 -9.07 -13.40
CA LEU A 170 2.29 -8.00 -14.38
C LEU A 170 3.45 -8.27 -15.33
N ARG A 171 4.51 -8.93 -14.86
CA ARG A 171 5.72 -9.24 -15.63
C ARG A 171 6.25 -10.64 -15.27
N PRO A 172 6.59 -11.50 -16.25
CA PRO A 172 7.15 -12.83 -15.96
C PRO A 172 8.55 -12.78 -15.30
N TYR A 173 9.26 -11.66 -15.44
CA TYR A 173 10.58 -11.40 -14.88
C TYR A 173 10.57 -10.42 -13.70
N ALA A 174 9.40 -10.22 -13.07
CA ALA A 174 9.20 -9.21 -12.03
C ALA A 174 10.19 -9.32 -10.87
N ARG A 175 10.48 -10.56 -10.43
CA ARG A 175 11.36 -10.82 -9.28
C ARG A 175 12.80 -10.47 -9.61
N GLU A 176 13.26 -10.92 -10.78
CA GLU A 176 14.61 -10.78 -11.27
C GLU A 176 14.95 -9.31 -11.52
N ILE A 177 14.07 -8.57 -12.22
CA ILE A 177 14.30 -7.14 -12.44
C ILE A 177 14.25 -6.35 -11.13
N SER A 178 13.35 -6.70 -10.20
CA SER A 178 13.29 -6.05 -8.89
C SER A 178 14.58 -6.23 -8.10
N ALA A 179 15.10 -7.45 -8.04
CA ALA A 179 16.34 -7.77 -7.33
C ALA A 179 17.57 -7.12 -8.00
N TRP A 180 17.61 -7.15 -9.35
CA TRP A 180 18.68 -6.51 -10.10
C TRP A 180 18.71 -4.99 -9.87
N LEU A 181 17.56 -4.32 -9.89
CA LEU A 181 17.46 -2.89 -9.59
C LEU A 181 17.86 -2.56 -8.15
N ALA A 182 17.48 -3.41 -7.18
CA ALA A 182 17.89 -3.24 -5.78
C ALA A 182 19.41 -3.39 -5.56
N SER A 183 20.11 -4.04 -6.50
CA SER A 183 21.58 -4.16 -6.50
C SER A 183 22.30 -3.04 -7.24
N ASP A 184 21.63 -1.91 -7.52
CA ASP A 184 22.13 -0.85 -8.40
C ASP A 184 22.55 -1.37 -9.79
N CYS A 185 21.80 -2.35 -10.30
CA CYS A 185 22.07 -3.04 -11.57
C CYS A 185 23.39 -3.84 -11.61
N GLN A 186 23.97 -4.23 -10.46
CA GLN A 186 25.28 -4.89 -10.39
C GLN A 186 25.21 -6.41 -10.27
N ASP A 187 24.15 -6.96 -9.68
CA ASP A 187 24.05 -8.40 -9.43
C ASP A 187 23.65 -9.15 -10.71
N ALA A 188 24.67 -9.60 -11.46
CA ALA A 188 24.47 -10.39 -12.67
C ALA A 188 23.78 -11.74 -12.42
N SER A 189 23.70 -12.24 -11.18
CA SER A 189 22.96 -13.48 -10.89
C SER A 189 21.45 -13.35 -11.10
N GLN A 190 20.94 -12.11 -11.07
CA GLN A 190 19.53 -11.79 -11.34
C GLN A 190 19.23 -11.66 -12.84
N LEU A 191 20.23 -11.65 -13.72
CA LEU A 191 20.00 -11.53 -15.16
C LEU A 191 19.43 -12.82 -15.73
N LEU A 192 18.45 -12.68 -16.62
CA LEU A 192 17.74 -13.81 -17.22
C LEU A 192 18.65 -14.61 -18.15
N ARG A 193 18.43 -15.92 -18.21
CA ARG A 193 19.12 -16.84 -19.13
C ARG A 193 18.18 -17.90 -19.68
N GLY A 194 18.57 -18.53 -20.78
CA GLY A 194 17.88 -19.69 -21.35
C GLY A 194 16.38 -19.45 -21.57
N GLU A 195 15.56 -20.34 -21.02
CA GLU A 195 14.09 -20.32 -21.18
C GLU A 195 13.46 -19.07 -20.56
N ALA A 196 13.88 -18.66 -19.36
CA ALA A 196 13.34 -17.47 -18.69
C ALA A 196 13.58 -16.18 -19.51
N LEU A 197 14.75 -16.06 -20.16
CA LEU A 197 15.02 -14.95 -21.07
C LEU A 197 14.14 -15.04 -22.33
N THR A 198 13.95 -16.24 -22.87
CA THR A 198 13.12 -16.46 -24.05
C THR A 198 11.66 -16.09 -23.78
N GLU A 199 11.12 -16.49 -22.62
CA GLU A 199 9.79 -16.14 -22.16
C GLU A 199 9.64 -14.63 -22.00
N ALA A 200 10.58 -13.97 -21.33
CA ALA A 200 10.60 -12.52 -21.16
C ALA A 200 10.57 -11.78 -22.51
N LEU A 201 11.43 -12.18 -23.46
CA LEU A 201 11.49 -11.58 -24.81
C LEU A 201 10.25 -11.87 -25.66
N ASN A 202 9.54 -12.97 -25.42
CA ASN A 202 8.27 -13.22 -26.08
C ASN A 202 7.15 -12.37 -25.48
N TRP A 203 7.13 -12.24 -24.16
CA TRP A 203 6.18 -11.38 -23.44
C TRP A 203 6.32 -9.91 -23.88
N THR A 204 7.54 -9.40 -24.09
CA THR A 204 7.76 -8.01 -24.52
C THR A 204 7.26 -7.69 -25.92
N LYS A 205 7.21 -8.67 -26.84
CA LYS A 205 6.71 -8.46 -28.22
C LYS A 205 5.24 -8.04 -28.26
N SER A 206 4.46 -8.38 -27.23
CA SER A 206 3.05 -8.03 -27.13
C SER A 206 2.80 -6.78 -26.26
N GLN A 207 3.84 -6.02 -25.92
CA GLN A 207 3.71 -4.82 -25.08
C GLN A 207 3.97 -3.57 -25.89
N ASP A 208 3.13 -2.56 -25.65
CA ASP A 208 3.22 -1.30 -26.37
C ASP A 208 4.20 -0.30 -25.72
N ASN A 209 4.59 -0.49 -24.46
CA ASN A 209 5.47 0.45 -23.74
C ASN A 209 6.37 -0.26 -22.72
N LEU A 210 7.64 -0.46 -23.06
CA LEU A 210 8.69 -0.81 -22.11
C LEU A 210 9.33 0.45 -21.56
N ASN A 211 9.67 0.45 -20.27
CA ASN A 211 10.48 1.52 -19.69
C ASN A 211 11.96 1.31 -20.02
N SER A 212 12.72 2.40 -20.12
CA SER A 212 14.18 2.41 -20.26
C SER A 212 14.94 1.46 -19.30
N GLN A 213 14.47 1.27 -18.07
CA GLN A 213 15.10 0.35 -17.11
C GLN A 213 14.81 -1.12 -17.44
N GLU A 214 13.61 -1.42 -17.95
CA GLU A 214 13.26 -2.74 -18.48
C GLU A 214 14.11 -3.08 -19.70
N ASP A 215 14.27 -2.13 -20.64
CA ASP A 215 15.12 -2.31 -21.81
C ASP A 215 16.56 -2.60 -21.41
N LYS A 216 17.11 -1.83 -20.46
CA LYS A 216 18.46 -2.03 -19.93
C LYS A 216 18.63 -3.43 -19.31
N PHE A 217 17.65 -3.88 -18.52
CA PHE A 217 17.65 -5.21 -17.91
C PHE A 217 17.63 -6.33 -18.96
N LEU A 218 16.78 -6.21 -19.97
CA LEU A 218 16.65 -7.20 -21.04
C LEU A 218 17.89 -7.25 -21.94
N ILE A 219 18.49 -6.10 -22.26
CA ILE A 219 19.76 -6.04 -23.00
C ILE A 219 20.89 -6.66 -22.18
N ALA A 220 21.01 -6.31 -20.90
CA ALA A 220 22.00 -6.90 -20.01
C ALA A 220 21.86 -8.42 -19.94
N SER A 221 20.63 -8.92 -19.82
CA SER A 221 20.33 -10.36 -19.80
C SER A 221 20.71 -11.06 -21.11
N GLN A 222 20.42 -10.46 -22.26
CA GLN A 222 20.84 -11.00 -23.57
C GLN A 222 22.35 -11.08 -23.71
N VAL A 223 23.08 -10.00 -23.38
CA VAL A 223 24.54 -9.97 -23.44
C VAL A 223 25.15 -11.03 -22.52
N PHE A 224 24.59 -11.16 -21.31
CA PHE A 224 25.04 -12.13 -20.34
C PHE A 224 24.81 -13.57 -20.78
N ASN A 225 23.64 -13.86 -21.35
CA ASN A 225 23.31 -15.19 -21.89
C ASN A 225 24.22 -15.60 -23.06
N LEU A 226 24.65 -14.65 -23.90
CA LEU A 226 25.57 -14.91 -25.02
C LEU A 226 27.01 -15.21 -24.59
N ARG A 227 27.44 -14.72 -23.42
CA ARG A 227 28.81 -14.93 -22.92
C ARG A 227 29.06 -16.33 -22.37
N GLY A 228 28.00 -17.13 -22.16
CA GLY A 228 28.10 -18.42 -21.48
C GLY A 228 28.44 -18.27 -19.99
N PRO A 229 28.17 -19.30 -19.16
CA PRO A 229 28.67 -19.34 -17.78
C PRO A 229 30.20 -19.40 -17.71
#